data_AF-A0A534QAT9-F1
#
_entry.id   AF-A0A534QAT9-F1
#
_cell.length_a   1.000
_cell.length_b   1.000
_cell.length_c   1.000
_cell.angle_alpha   90.00
_cell.angle_beta   90.00
_cell.angle_gamma   90.00
#
_symmetry.space_group_name_H-M   'P 1'
#
loop_
_entity.id
_entity.type
_entity.pdbx_description
1 polymer ?
#
loop_
_entity_poly.entity_id
_entity_poly.type
_entity_poly.pdbx_seq_one_letter_code
_entity_poly.pdbx_strand_id
1 'polypeptide(L)'
;MKLVRNVSITMVTSFLSTGAAALAAMLVANVLGAKGAGVFALARVVPTVVAAVLGAGVTMSNAYLVGGRRYSIQAITEASMSLALIIGFIGWGGWIACGSIVHARFFSSLSETAVLLVGISIPVQMVRNYLNSVQQGLQTFTEANIVLLVEDVATLLFVLPLI
;
A
#
# COMPACT_ATOMS: atom_id res chain seq x y z
N MET A 1 10.70 -9.34 -27.79
CA MET A 1 11.26 -9.21 -26.43
C MET A 1 10.23 -8.61 -25.45
N LYS A 2 9.09 -9.29 -25.22
CA LYS A 2 8.02 -8.76 -24.32
C LYS A 2 8.46 -8.71 -22.85
N LEU A 3 9.27 -9.69 -22.43
CA LEU A 3 9.84 -9.75 -21.08
C LEU A 3 10.70 -8.51 -20.78
N VAL A 4 11.68 -8.20 -21.64
CA VAL A 4 12.58 -7.05 -21.44
C VAL A 4 11.80 -5.76 -21.31
N ARG A 5 10.80 -5.53 -22.19
CA ARG A 5 9.94 -4.35 -22.11
C ARG A 5 9.19 -4.26 -20.78
N ASN A 6 8.56 -5.34 -20.33
CA ASN A 6 7.77 -5.34 -19.10
C ASN A 6 8.67 -5.13 -17.87
N VAL A 7 9.84 -5.77 -17.83
CA VAL A 7 10.84 -5.56 -16.77
C VAL A 7 11.32 -4.11 -16.76
N SER A 8 11.65 -3.53 -17.92
CA SER A 8 12.07 -2.13 -18.01
C SER A 8 10.98 -1.16 -17.54
N ILE A 9 9.72 -1.38 -17.92
CA ILE A 9 8.58 -0.54 -17.48
C ILE A 9 8.43 -0.63 -15.96
N THR A 10 8.45 -1.84 -15.39
CA THR A 10 8.36 -2.01 -13.94
C THR A 10 9.52 -1.33 -13.24
N MET A 11 10.75 -1.53 -13.70
CA MET A 11 11.94 -0.94 -13.10
C MET A 11 11.89 0.59 -13.15
N VAL A 12 11.58 1.19 -14.30
CA VAL A 12 11.44 2.65 -14.44
C VAL A 12 10.34 3.18 -13.54
N THR A 13 9.18 2.51 -13.49
CA THR A 13 8.07 2.96 -12.66
C THR A 13 8.42 2.86 -11.17
N SER A 14 9.12 1.80 -10.74
CA SER A 14 9.61 1.67 -9.37
C SER A 14 10.59 2.77 -8.99
N PHE A 15 11.50 3.18 -9.88
CA PHE A 15 12.39 4.32 -9.63
C PHE A 15 11.61 5.63 -9.51
N LEU A 16 10.63 5.88 -10.39
CA LEU A 16 9.79 7.07 -10.32
C LEU A 16 8.97 7.11 -9.02
N SER A 17 8.35 5.98 -8.65
CA SER A 17 7.57 5.81 -7.41
C SER A 17 8.43 6.09 -6.17
N THR A 18 9.59 5.43 -6.09
CA THR A 18 10.55 5.60 -4.99
C THR A 18 11.08 7.03 -4.93
N GLY A 19 11.35 7.64 -6.09
CA GLY A 19 11.77 9.04 -6.20
C GLY A 19 10.70 10.01 -5.67
N ALA A 20 9.44 9.82 -6.06
CA ALA A 20 8.33 10.63 -5.55
C ALA A 20 8.15 10.47 -4.03
N ALA A 21 8.25 9.24 -3.51
CA ALA A 21 8.19 8.97 -2.08
C ALA A 21 9.38 9.61 -1.33
N ALA A 22 10.58 9.57 -1.89
CA ALA A 22 11.77 10.19 -1.31
C ALA A 22 11.65 11.72 -1.28
N LEU A 23 11.18 12.35 -2.37
CA LEU A 23 10.91 13.78 -2.41
C LEU A 23 9.86 14.19 -1.37
N ALA A 24 8.77 13.42 -1.23
CA ALA A 24 7.77 13.68 -0.20
C ALA A 24 8.39 13.62 1.20
N ALA A 25 9.20 12.61 1.48
CA ALA A 25 9.91 12.48 2.76
C ALA A 25 10.89 13.64 3.02
N MET A 26 11.61 14.10 2.00
CA MET A 26 12.51 15.25 2.08
C MET A 26 11.76 16.55 2.38
N LEU A 27 10.63 16.79 1.72
CA LEU A 27 9.79 17.97 1.98
C LEU A 27 9.24 17.97 3.40
N VAL A 28 8.69 16.84 3.85
CA VAL A 28 8.26 16.67 5.26
C VAL A 28 9.41 16.95 6.22
N ALA A 29 10.61 16.40 5.95
CA ALA A 29 11.78 16.61 6.80
C ALA A 29 12.25 18.07 6.85
N ASN A 30 12.14 18.79 5.73
CA ASN A 30 12.53 20.19 5.65
C ASN A 30 11.62 21.09 6.48
N VAL A 31 10.30 20.86 6.43
CA VAL A 31 9.31 21.70 7.12
C VAL A 31 9.10 21.29 8.57
N LEU A 32 8.97 19.98 8.83
CA LEU A 32 8.60 19.43 10.15
C LEU A 32 9.81 18.89 10.94
N GLY A 33 11.02 18.97 10.37
CA GLY A 33 12.25 18.45 10.95
C GLY A 33 12.29 16.91 11.02
N ALA A 34 13.35 16.40 11.65
CA ALA A 34 13.60 14.95 11.76
C ALA A 34 12.46 14.20 12.47
N LYS A 35 11.84 14.81 13.48
CA LYS A 35 10.73 14.21 14.22
C LYS A 35 9.49 14.03 13.34
N GLY A 36 9.11 15.05 12.57
CA GLY A 36 7.97 14.97 11.66
C GLY A 36 8.18 13.96 10.53
N ALA A 37 9.38 13.90 9.96
CA ALA A 37 9.75 12.89 8.98
C ALA A 37 9.64 11.45 9.54
N GLY A 38 10.09 11.25 10.79
CA GLY A 38 9.95 9.97 11.47
C GLY A 38 8.50 9.54 11.66
N VAL A 39 7.63 10.45 12.11
CA VAL A 39 6.19 10.18 12.26
C VAL A 39 5.53 9.87 10.92
N PHE A 40 5.86 10.63 9.87
CA PHE A 40 5.35 10.39 8.52
C PHE A 40 5.78 9.01 7.98
N ALA A 41 7.04 8.63 8.19
CA ALA A 41 7.53 7.31 7.82
C ALA A 41 6.78 6.19 8.57
N LEU A 42 6.58 6.34 9.89
CA LEU A 42 5.83 5.38 10.69
C LEU A 42 4.37 5.28 10.25
N ALA A 43 3.73 6.40 9.91
CA ALA A 43 2.34 6.44 9.45
C ALA A 43 2.12 5.65 8.15
N ARG A 44 3.16 5.51 7.32
CA ARG A 44 3.14 4.62 6.15
C ARG A 44 3.53 3.19 6.51
N VAL A 45 4.67 3.01 7.17
CA VAL A 45 5.28 1.67 7.35
C VAL A 45 4.45 0.78 8.26
N VAL A 46 3.98 1.27 9.41
CA VAL A 46 3.30 0.44 10.41
C VAL A 46 2.02 -0.20 9.85
N PRO A 47 1.06 0.54 9.25
CA PRO A 47 -0.11 -0.10 8.65
C PRO A 47 0.23 -0.97 7.44
N THR A 48 1.27 -0.63 6.65
CA THR A 48 1.72 -1.50 5.55
C THR A 48 2.24 -2.83 6.06
N VAL A 49 2.99 -2.87 7.16
CA VAL A 49 3.44 -4.12 7.78
C VAL A 49 2.25 -4.95 8.24
N VAL A 50 1.25 -4.34 8.89
CA VAL A 50 0.01 -5.03 9.28
C VAL A 50 -0.69 -5.63 8.07
N ALA A 51 -0.88 -4.86 7.00
CA ALA A 51 -1.50 -5.33 5.77
C ALA A 51 -0.68 -6.46 5.09
N ALA A 52 0.65 -6.40 5.12
CA ALA A 52 1.53 -7.42 4.55
C ALA A 52 1.45 -8.75 5.31
N VAL A 53 1.46 -8.70 6.64
CA VAL A 53 1.33 -9.89 7.50
C VAL A 53 -0.05 -10.53 7.33
N LEU A 54 -1.11 -9.73 7.38
CA LEU A 54 -2.49 -10.21 7.18
C LEU A 54 -2.76 -10.70 5.75
N GLY A 55 -2.01 -10.18 4.77
CA GLY A 55 -2.11 -10.57 3.36
C GLY A 55 -1.89 -12.05 3.09
N ALA A 56 -1.22 -12.77 3.99
CA ALA A 56 -1.11 -14.23 4.04
C ALA A 56 -0.81 -14.94 2.69
N GLY A 57 -0.08 -14.27 1.78
CA GLY A 57 0.29 -14.82 0.48
C GLY A 57 -0.82 -14.83 -0.59
N VAL A 58 -1.98 -14.23 -0.35
CA VAL A 58 -3.09 -14.16 -1.34
C VAL A 58 -2.64 -13.51 -2.65
N THR A 59 -1.73 -12.55 -2.59
CA THR A 59 -1.15 -11.91 -3.77
C THR A 59 -0.47 -12.92 -4.70
N MET A 60 0.26 -13.90 -4.14
CA MET A 60 0.90 -14.98 -4.91
C MET A 60 -0.15 -15.98 -5.45
N SER A 61 -1.15 -16.31 -4.64
CA SER A 61 -2.25 -17.20 -5.04
C SER A 61 -3.01 -16.65 -6.25
N ASN A 62 -3.25 -15.33 -6.31
CA ASN A 62 -3.92 -14.70 -7.44
C ASN A 62 -3.15 -14.89 -8.75
N ALA A 63 -1.83 -14.64 -8.75
CA ALA A 63 -1.01 -14.84 -9.95
C ALA A 63 -1.03 -16.31 -10.42
N TYR A 64 -0.96 -17.25 -9.49
CA TYR A 64 -1.05 -18.69 -9.80
C TYR A 64 -2.42 -19.07 -10.38
N LEU A 65 -3.52 -18.62 -9.77
CA LEU A 65 -4.88 -18.94 -10.21
C LEU A 65 -5.20 -18.34 -11.58
N VAL A 66 -4.77 -17.10 -11.82
CA VAL A 66 -4.90 -16.44 -13.13
C VAL A 66 -4.10 -17.19 -14.20
N GLY A 67 -2.84 -17.52 -13.91
CA GLY A 67 -1.99 -18.27 -14.85
C GLY A 67 -2.50 -19.68 -15.13
N GLY A 68 -3.11 -20.33 -14.13
CA GLY A 68 -3.67 -21.68 -14.23
C GLY A 68 -4.98 -21.78 -15.01
N ARG A 69 -5.66 -20.66 -15.29
CA ARG A 69 -6.92 -20.58 -16.08
C ARG A 69 -8.04 -21.54 -15.65
N ARG A 70 -8.01 -22.00 -14.39
CA ARG A 70 -9.02 -22.92 -13.83
C ARG A 70 -10.32 -22.23 -13.45
N TYR A 71 -10.25 -20.93 -13.20
CA TYR A 71 -11.38 -20.08 -12.83
C TYR A 71 -11.43 -18.86 -13.74
N SER A 72 -12.61 -18.28 -13.90
CA SER A 72 -12.76 -17.01 -14.63
C SER A 72 -12.05 -15.89 -13.87
N ILE A 73 -11.54 -14.91 -14.62
CA ILE A 73 -10.89 -13.73 -14.03
C ILE A 73 -11.85 -12.95 -13.13
N GLN A 74 -13.14 -12.92 -13.51
CA GLN A 74 -14.20 -12.33 -12.70
C GLN A 74 -14.31 -13.01 -11.33
N ALA A 75 -14.40 -14.35 -11.30
CA ALA A 75 -14.50 -15.09 -10.04
C ALA A 75 -13.27 -14.88 -9.14
N ILE A 76 -12.07 -14.85 -9.72
CA ILE A 76 -10.83 -14.58 -8.97
C ILE A 76 -10.85 -13.16 -8.38
N THR A 77 -11.29 -12.18 -9.17
CA THR A 77 -11.35 -10.77 -8.77
C THR A 77 -12.39 -10.54 -7.67
N GLU A 78 -13.58 -11.12 -7.79
CA GLU A 78 -14.65 -11.03 -6.79
C GLU A 78 -14.24 -11.69 -5.47
N ALA A 79 -13.61 -12.88 -5.52
CA ALA A 79 -13.09 -13.55 -4.34
C ALA A 79 -11.96 -12.74 -3.69
N SER A 80 -11.03 -12.20 -4.49
CA SER A 80 -9.95 -11.34 -4.01
C SER A 80 -10.49 -10.08 -3.35
N MET A 81 -11.46 -9.42 -3.96
CA MET A 81 -12.08 -8.22 -3.40
C MET A 81 -12.76 -8.53 -2.06
N SER A 82 -13.52 -9.62 -1.99
CA SER A 82 -14.20 -10.05 -0.78
C SER A 82 -13.20 -10.36 0.35
N LEU A 83 -12.15 -11.12 0.05
CA LEU A 83 -11.08 -11.43 1.01
C LEU A 83 -10.33 -10.18 1.46
N ALA A 84 -10.03 -9.26 0.54
CA ALA A 84 -9.36 -8.01 0.86
C ALA A 84 -10.19 -7.14 1.82
N LEU A 85 -11.49 -7.04 1.59
CA LEU A 85 -12.39 -6.32 2.49
C LEU A 85 -12.49 -7.01 3.84
N ILE A 86 -12.76 -8.31 3.89
CA ILE A 86 -12.92 -9.05 5.15
C ILE A 86 -11.64 -8.96 5.99
N ILE A 87 -10.49 -9.33 5.41
CA ILE A 87 -9.22 -9.34 6.12
C ILE A 87 -8.78 -7.90 6.44
N GLY A 88 -9.03 -6.95 5.53
CA GLY A 88 -8.71 -5.54 5.72
C GLY A 88 -9.48 -4.92 6.89
N PHE A 89 -10.78 -5.19 6.99
CA PHE A 89 -11.61 -4.74 8.11
C PHE A 89 -11.27 -5.46 9.42
N ILE A 90 -10.88 -6.74 9.38
CA ILE A 90 -10.34 -7.44 10.56
C ILE A 90 -9.05 -6.76 11.03
N GLY A 91 -8.15 -6.44 10.10
CA GLY A 91 -6.90 -5.73 10.39
C GLY A 91 -7.13 -4.34 10.98
N TRP A 92 -8.09 -3.60 10.43
CA TRP A 92 -8.48 -2.30 10.97
C TRP A 92 -9.16 -2.41 12.35
N GLY A 93 -10.02 -3.40 12.55
CA GLY A 93 -10.61 -3.70 13.86
C GLY A 93 -9.53 -4.02 14.90
N GLY A 94 -8.54 -4.83 14.53
CA GLY A 94 -7.36 -5.11 15.36
C GLY A 94 -6.53 -3.86 15.64
N TRP A 95 -6.37 -2.97 14.66
CA TRP A 95 -5.70 -1.67 14.85
C TRP A 95 -6.41 -0.80 15.88
N ILE A 96 -7.75 -0.70 15.79
CA ILE A 96 -8.56 0.07 16.73
C ILE A 96 -8.47 -0.55 18.14
N ALA A 97 -8.63 -1.87 18.24
CA ALA A 97 -8.57 -2.58 19.53
C ALA A 97 -7.19 -2.42 20.21
N CYS A 98 -6.12 -2.43 19.43
CA CYS A 98 -4.75 -2.21 19.90
C CYS A 98 -4.30 -0.75 19.86
N GLY A 99 -5.21 0.20 19.61
CA GLY A 99 -4.89 1.59 19.25
C GLY A 99 -4.04 2.31 20.30
N SER A 100 -4.32 2.09 21.59
CA SER A 100 -3.54 2.65 22.70
C SER A 100 -2.11 2.13 22.75
N ILE A 101 -1.90 0.83 22.48
CA ILE A 101 -0.57 0.20 22.42
C ILE A 101 0.20 0.75 21.22
N VAL A 102 -0.46 0.82 20.06
CA VAL A 102 0.13 1.35 18.82
C VAL A 102 0.52 2.82 18.99
N HIS A 103 -0.36 3.62 19.60
CA HIS A 103 -0.08 5.01 19.94
C HIS A 103 1.14 5.14 20.86
N ALA A 104 1.14 4.45 22.01
CA ALA A 104 2.22 4.55 22.98
C ALA A 104 3.59 4.11 22.43
N ARG A 105 3.63 3.11 21.54
CA ARG A 105 4.88 2.54 21.01
C ARG A 105 5.41 3.25 19.77
N PHE A 106 4.54 3.66 18.86
CA PHE A 106 4.95 4.17 17.53
C PHE A 106 4.58 5.63 17.30
N PHE A 107 3.52 6.14 17.95
CA PHE A 107 2.94 7.43 17.60
C PHE A 107 2.69 8.33 18.81
N SER A 108 3.56 8.27 19.82
CA SER A 108 3.42 9.02 21.08
C SER A 108 3.36 10.54 20.90
N SER A 109 3.82 11.05 19.75
CA SER A 109 3.76 12.46 19.38
C SER A 109 2.49 12.88 18.62
N LEU A 110 1.63 11.94 18.23
CA LEU A 110 0.36 12.21 17.57
C LEU A 110 -0.80 12.19 18.58
N SER A 111 -1.95 12.76 18.20
CA SER A 111 -3.19 12.51 18.92
C SER A 111 -3.67 11.07 18.69
N GLU A 112 -4.39 10.50 19.65
CA GLU A 112 -4.98 9.16 19.50
C GLU A 112 -5.90 9.08 18.28
N THR A 113 -6.67 10.13 18.02
CA THR A 113 -7.54 10.23 16.84
C THR A 113 -6.74 10.14 15.53
N ALA A 114 -5.58 10.79 15.45
CA ALA A 114 -4.73 10.70 14.26
C ALA A 114 -4.21 9.27 14.04
N VAL A 115 -3.87 8.54 15.11
CA VAL A 115 -3.45 7.14 15.02
C VAL A 115 -4.57 6.24 14.52
N LEU A 116 -5.82 6.46 14.97
CA LEU A 116 -6.97 5.72 14.47
C LEU A 116 -7.20 5.97 12.97
N LEU A 117 -7.01 7.22 12.52
CA LEU A 117 -7.11 7.58 11.11
C LEU A 117 -6.03 6.92 10.25
N VAL A 118 -4.78 6.81 10.74
CA VAL A 118 -3.72 6.08 10.02
C VAL A 118 -4.11 4.63 9.74
N GLY A 119 -4.80 3.99 10.69
CA GLY A 119 -5.27 2.61 10.56
C GLY A 119 -6.24 2.37 9.41
N ILE A 120 -6.98 3.38 8.95
CA ILE A 120 -7.94 3.23 7.83
C ILE A 120 -7.24 2.87 6.52
N SER A 121 -5.94 3.12 6.42
CA SER A 121 -5.15 2.73 5.25
C SER A 121 -5.06 1.22 5.09
N ILE A 122 -5.21 0.42 6.15
CA ILE A 122 -5.10 -1.05 6.10
C ILE A 122 -6.08 -1.68 5.09
N PRO A 123 -7.41 -1.48 5.19
CA PRO A 123 -8.36 -2.06 4.24
C PRO A 123 -8.15 -1.55 2.82
N VAL A 124 -7.82 -0.26 2.66
CA VAL A 124 -7.51 0.33 1.34
C VAL A 124 -6.29 -0.34 0.71
N GLN A 125 -5.22 -0.52 1.49
CA GLN A 125 -4.00 -1.20 1.05
C GLN A 125 -4.27 -2.66 0.68
N MET A 126 -5.09 -3.39 1.44
CA MET A 126 -5.42 -4.78 1.12
C MET A 126 -6.16 -4.90 -0.21
N VAL A 127 -7.19 -4.06 -0.43
CA VAL A 127 -7.93 -4.03 -1.70
C VAL A 127 -6.99 -3.74 -2.86
N ARG A 128 -6.19 -2.68 -2.74
CA ARG A 128 -5.21 -2.31 -3.76
C ARG A 128 -4.25 -3.46 -4.04
N ASN A 129 -3.64 -4.06 -3.02
CA ASN A 129 -2.62 -5.10 -3.18
C ASN A 129 -3.18 -6.35 -3.87
N TYR A 130 -4.39 -6.77 -3.51
CA TYR A 130 -5.01 -7.98 -4.08
C TYR A 130 -5.49 -7.76 -5.51
N LEU A 131 -6.08 -6.61 -5.82
CA LEU A 131 -6.47 -6.29 -7.20
C LEU A 131 -5.25 -6.10 -8.09
N ASN A 132 -4.20 -5.46 -7.58
CA ASN A 132 -2.94 -5.29 -8.30
C ASN A 132 -2.27 -6.65 -8.59
N SER A 133 -2.34 -7.62 -7.67
CA SER A 133 -1.79 -8.96 -7.94
C SER A 133 -2.56 -9.73 -9.02
N VAL A 134 -3.88 -9.51 -9.17
CA VAL A 134 -4.66 -10.04 -10.30
C VAL A 134 -4.16 -9.44 -11.61
N GLN A 135 -3.95 -8.11 -11.66
CA GLN A 135 -3.39 -7.44 -12.84
C GLN A 135 -2.00 -7.98 -13.21
N GLN A 136 -1.13 -8.20 -12.22
CA GLN A 136 0.18 -8.81 -12.45
C GLN A 136 0.05 -10.24 -12.98
N GLY A 137 -0.90 -11.03 -12.47
CA GLY A 137 -1.23 -12.36 -12.99
C GLY A 137 -1.69 -12.32 -14.46
N LEU A 138 -2.46 -11.30 -14.83
CA LEU A 138 -2.91 -11.06 -16.21
C LEU A 138 -1.81 -10.54 -17.15
N GLN A 139 -0.60 -10.29 -16.64
CA GLN A 139 0.50 -9.65 -17.35
C GLN A 139 0.22 -8.20 -17.78
N THR A 140 -0.79 -7.56 -17.18
CA THR A 140 -1.11 -6.14 -17.35
C THR A 140 -0.26 -5.31 -16.39
N PHE A 141 1.08 -5.41 -16.57
CA PHE A 141 2.06 -4.78 -15.67
C PHE A 141 2.04 -3.26 -15.74
N THR A 142 1.70 -2.69 -16.89
CA THR A 142 1.63 -1.23 -17.04
C THR A 142 0.55 -0.66 -16.13
N GLU A 143 -0.63 -1.26 -16.15
CA GLU A 143 -1.79 -0.90 -15.34
C GLU A 143 -1.48 -1.08 -13.85
N ALA A 144 -0.88 -2.22 -13.50
CA ALA A 144 -0.41 -2.53 -12.15
C ALA A 144 0.57 -1.48 -11.59
N ASN A 145 1.52 -1.06 -12.42
CA ASN A 145 2.54 -0.09 -12.06
C ASN A 145 2.00 1.34 -12.00
N ILE A 146 1.06 1.71 -12.87
CA ILE A 146 0.40 3.03 -12.83
C ILE A 146 -0.33 3.23 -11.50
N VAL A 147 -1.01 2.21 -10.97
CA VAL A 147 -1.69 2.31 -9.66
C VAL A 147 -0.69 2.66 -8.54
N LEU A 148 0.48 2.03 -8.52
CA LEU A 148 1.52 2.30 -7.52
C LEU A 148 2.12 3.69 -7.70
N LEU A 149 2.42 4.08 -8.94
CA LEU A 149 2.95 5.40 -9.25
C LEU A 149 1.99 6.52 -8.85
N VAL A 150 0.69 6.36 -9.13
CA VAL A 150 -0.36 7.32 -8.76
C VAL A 150 -0.41 7.51 -7.25
N GLU A 151 -0.26 6.44 -6.46
CA GLU A 151 -0.25 6.53 -5.00
C GLU A 151 0.92 7.37 -4.46
N ASP A 152 2.14 7.13 -4.96
CA ASP A 152 3.32 7.87 -4.50
C ASP A 152 3.34 9.32 -5.01
N VAL A 153 2.92 9.54 -6.26
CA VAL A 153 2.75 10.90 -6.79
C VAL A 153 1.66 11.65 -6.04
N ALA A 154 0.51 11.03 -5.77
CA ALA A 154 -0.55 11.65 -4.99
C ALA A 154 -0.06 12.02 -3.59
N THR A 155 0.72 11.14 -2.95
CA THR A 155 1.31 11.46 -1.64
C THR A 155 2.22 12.68 -1.72
N LEU A 156 3.11 12.74 -2.72
CA LEU A 156 3.95 13.92 -2.94
C LEU A 156 3.09 15.18 -3.09
N LEU A 157 2.04 15.14 -3.92
CA LEU A 157 1.12 16.26 -4.13
C LEU A 157 0.39 16.69 -2.85
N PHE A 158 -0.03 15.76 -2.00
CA PHE A 158 -0.67 16.08 -0.72
C PHE A 158 0.27 16.70 0.30
N VAL A 159 1.59 16.49 0.15
CA VAL A 159 2.63 17.04 1.03
C VAL A 159 3.10 18.42 0.53
N LEU A 160 2.93 18.75 -0.75
CA LEU A 160 3.34 20.05 -1.32
C LEU A 160 2.85 21.29 -0.55
N PRO A 161 1.60 21.35 -0.02
CA PRO A 161 1.11 22.51 0.71
C PRO A 161 1.84 22.81 2.04
N LEU A 162 2.79 21.96 2.46
CA LEU A 162 3.64 22.23 3.63
C LEU A 162 4.73 23.28 3.35
N ILE A 163 5.05 23.53 2.08
CA ILE A 163 6.04 24.53 1.62
C ILE A 163 5.37 25.90 1.58
#